data_AF-A0A0Q3SP23-F1
#
_entry.id   AF-A0A0Q3SP23-F1
#
_cell.length_a   1.000
_cell.length_b   1.000
_cell.length_c   1.000
_cell.angle_alpha   90.00
_cell.angle_beta   90.00
_cell.angle_gamma   90.00
#
_symmetry.space_group_name_H-M   'P 1'
#
loop_
_entity.id
_entity.type
_entity.pdbx_description
1 polymer ?
#
loop_
_entity_poly.entity_id
_entity_poly.type
_entity_poly.pdbx_seq_one_letter_code
_entity_poly.pdbx_strand_id
1 'polypeptide(L)'
;MHKRAYSNSYYPGTDHRRNIHAFKNILKAYKSIRISTIKYSITGEELADWLTEVSTPQEIEEVLFMIHCARKRGSEIKSILQTLATGVLK
;
A
#
# COMPACT_ATOMS: atom_id res chain seq x y z
N MET A 1 39.75 4.33 -4.24
CA MET A 1 38.38 4.78 -3.89
C MET A 1 37.41 3.62 -4.12
N HIS A 2 37.03 2.90 -3.06
CA HIS A 2 36.02 1.84 -3.15
C HIS A 2 34.63 2.46 -3.25
N LYS A 3 34.03 2.40 -4.45
CA LYS A 3 32.60 2.69 -4.63
C LYS A 3 31.84 1.59 -3.89
N ARG A 4 31.29 1.92 -2.72
CA ARG A 4 30.28 1.08 -2.06
C ARG A 4 29.12 0.93 -3.03
N ALA A 5 28.92 -0.27 -3.55
CA ALA A 5 27.71 -0.64 -4.25
C ALA A 5 26.56 -0.47 -3.26
N TYR A 6 25.80 0.62 -3.39
CA TYR A 6 24.52 0.74 -2.73
C TYR A 6 23.64 -0.38 -3.29
N SER A 7 23.40 -1.40 -2.48
CA SER A 7 22.38 -2.43 -2.74
C SER A 7 21.03 -1.73 -2.79
N ASN A 8 20.65 -1.29 -3.99
CA ASN A 8 19.34 -0.77 -4.29
C ASN A 8 18.40 -1.96 -4.56
N SER A 9 18.23 -2.85 -3.58
CA SER A 9 17.30 -3.98 -3.69
C SER A 9 15.89 -3.54 -3.32
N TYR A 10 15.35 -2.61 -4.09
CA TYR A 10 13.93 -2.24 -4.06
C TYR A 10 13.14 -2.97 -5.15
N TYR A 11 13.57 -4.18 -5.52
CA TYR A 11 12.60 -5.13 -6.03
C TYR A 11 11.97 -5.74 -4.79
N PRO A 12 10.67 -5.47 -4.49
CA PRO A 12 9.93 -6.44 -3.70
C PRO A 12 10.26 -7.80 -4.33
N GLY A 13 10.83 -8.72 -3.54
CA GLY A 13 11.25 -10.00 -4.10
C GLY A 13 10.10 -10.62 -4.89
N THR A 14 10.41 -11.46 -5.87
CA THR A 14 9.41 -12.21 -6.68
C THR A 14 8.45 -13.10 -5.85
N ASP A 15 8.53 -13.01 -4.51
CA ASP A 15 7.68 -13.68 -3.55
C ASP A 15 6.46 -12.80 -3.21
N HIS A 16 5.41 -12.97 -4.01
CA HIS A 16 4.14 -12.26 -3.84
C HIS A 16 3.56 -12.38 -2.42
N ARG A 17 3.83 -13.48 -1.69
CA ARG A 17 3.34 -13.63 -0.31
C ARG A 17 3.98 -12.62 0.62
N ARG A 18 5.26 -12.30 0.43
CA ARG A 18 5.94 -11.24 1.20
C ARG A 18 5.36 -9.87 0.91
N ASN A 19 5.03 -9.61 -0.35
CA ASN A 19 4.46 -8.33 -0.77
C ASN A 19 3.08 -8.13 -0.17
N ILE A 20 2.21 -9.15 -0.25
CA ILE A 20 0.89 -9.13 0.40
C ILE A 20 1.03 -8.94 1.92
N HIS A 21 1.96 -9.65 2.57
CA HIS A 21 2.16 -9.49 4.01
C HIS A 21 2.65 -8.08 4.40
N ALA A 22 3.62 -7.53 3.65
CA ALA A 22 4.10 -6.16 3.85
C ALA A 22 2.99 -5.14 3.64
N PHE A 23 2.17 -5.33 2.61
CA PHE A 23 1.00 -4.51 2.31
C PHE A 23 0.00 -4.52 3.48
N LYS A 24 -0.42 -5.70 3.94
CA LYS A 24 -1.34 -5.83 5.08
C LYS A 24 -0.78 -5.15 6.33
N ASN A 25 0.49 -5.32 6.65
CA ASN A 25 1.12 -4.68 7.81
C ASN A 25 1.14 -3.15 7.71
N ILE A 26 1.38 -2.59 6.52
CA ILE A 26 1.34 -1.14 6.32
C ILE A 26 -0.07 -0.61 6.57
N LEU A 27 -1.08 -1.28 6.01
CA LEU A 27 -2.47 -0.84 6.11
C LEU A 27 -3.01 -1.00 7.53
N LYS A 28 -2.64 -2.07 8.26
CA LYS A 28 -3.09 -2.31 9.64
C LYS A 28 -2.80 -1.17 10.62
N ALA A 29 -1.80 -0.33 10.34
CA ALA A 29 -1.50 0.85 11.14
C ALA A 29 -2.61 1.93 11.07
N TYR A 30 -3.50 1.87 10.07
CA TYR A 30 -4.54 2.86 9.84
C TYR A 30 -5.86 2.42 10.45
N LYS A 31 -6.14 2.89 11.66
CA LYS A 31 -7.38 2.56 12.40
C LYS A 31 -8.66 3.09 11.74
N SER A 32 -8.55 4.13 10.93
CA SER A 32 -9.70 4.73 10.24
C SER A 32 -9.25 5.48 8.98
N ILE A 33 -9.86 5.11 7.86
CA ILE A 33 -9.70 5.70 6.54
C ILE A 33 -11.08 6.21 6.14
N ARG A 34 -11.23 7.55 6.15
CA ARG A 34 -12.50 8.20 5.81
C ARG A 34 -12.66 8.31 4.31
N ILE A 35 -13.82 7.90 3.82
CA ILE A 35 -14.23 7.94 2.41
C ILE A 35 -15.27 9.04 2.30
N SER A 36 -14.81 10.21 1.84
CA SER A 36 -15.58 11.46 1.91
C SER A 36 -16.85 11.41 1.06
N THR A 37 -16.83 10.68 -0.06
CA THR A 37 -17.95 10.60 -1.01
C THR A 37 -19.21 9.98 -0.41
N ILE A 38 -19.05 8.97 0.45
CA ILE A 38 -20.16 8.20 1.04
C ILE A 38 -20.29 8.36 2.56
N LYS A 39 -19.52 9.31 3.15
CA LYS A 39 -19.47 9.55 4.62
C LYS A 39 -19.24 8.26 5.44
N TYR A 40 -18.54 7.31 4.86
CA TYR A 40 -18.22 6.03 5.47
C TYR A 40 -16.74 5.99 5.87
N SER A 41 -16.39 5.12 6.81
CA SER A 41 -15.00 4.93 7.22
C SER A 41 -14.72 3.45 7.36
N ILE A 42 -13.56 3.04 6.88
CA ILE A 42 -13.07 1.66 6.97
C ILE A 42 -11.77 1.63 7.72
N THR A 43 -11.45 0.50 8.32
CA THR A 43 -10.13 0.21 8.85
C THR A 43 -9.17 -0.12 7.70
N GLY A 44 -7.87 0.04 7.96
CA GLY A 44 -6.87 -0.43 7.01
C GLY A 44 -6.85 -1.95 6.88
N GLU A 45 -7.26 -2.70 7.91
CA GLU A 45 -7.38 -4.16 7.83
C GLU A 45 -8.47 -4.56 6.83
N GLU A 46 -9.67 -3.95 6.91
CA GLU A 46 -10.75 -4.14 5.93
C GLU A 46 -10.32 -3.76 4.51
N LEU A 47 -9.64 -2.61 4.34
CA LEU A 47 -9.14 -2.20 3.03
C LEU A 47 -8.12 -3.20 2.47
N ALA A 48 -7.24 -3.73 3.33
CA ALA A 48 -6.23 -4.67 2.91
C ALA A 48 -6.84 -6.00 2.47
N ASP A 49 -7.83 -6.48 3.20
CA ASP A 49 -8.55 -7.71 2.86
C ASP A 49 -9.28 -7.55 1.52
N TRP A 50 -10.06 -6.48 1.34
CA TRP A 50 -10.75 -6.21 0.07
C TRP A 50 -9.78 -6.11 -1.12
N LEU A 51 -8.69 -5.36 -0.98
CA LEU A 51 -7.70 -5.24 -2.06
C LEU A 51 -7.03 -6.58 -2.36
N THR A 52 -6.77 -7.43 -1.36
CA THR A 52 -6.22 -8.77 -1.63
C THR A 52 -7.20 -9.72 -2.29
N GLU A 53 -8.51 -9.47 -2.19
CA GLU A 53 -9.54 -10.24 -2.88
C GLU A 53 -9.75 -9.79 -4.33
N VAL A 54 -9.63 -8.49 -4.61
CA VAL A 54 -9.95 -7.93 -5.93
C VAL A 54 -8.75 -7.59 -6.80
N SER A 55 -7.56 -7.44 -6.23
CA SER A 55 -6.35 -7.03 -6.95
C SER A 55 -5.43 -8.21 -7.23
N THR A 56 -4.79 -8.15 -8.39
CA THR A 56 -3.69 -9.04 -8.78
C THR A 56 -2.44 -8.77 -7.92
N PRO A 57 -1.52 -9.73 -7.81
CA PRO A 57 -0.25 -9.51 -7.12
C PRO A 57 0.55 -8.32 -7.66
N GLN A 58 0.52 -8.10 -8.98
CA GLN A 58 1.21 -6.99 -9.62
C GLN A 58 0.61 -5.63 -9.21
N GLU A 59 -0.72 -5.51 -9.15
CA GLU A 59 -1.37 -4.28 -8.70
C GLU A 59 -1.02 -3.97 -7.22
N ILE A 60 -0.92 -4.99 -6.37
CA ILE A 60 -0.46 -4.81 -4.98
C ILE A 60 1.00 -4.33 -4.92
N GLU A 61 1.87 -4.85 -5.80
CA GLU A 61 3.26 -4.41 -5.91
C GLU A 61 3.36 -2.95 -6.37
N GLU A 62 2.53 -2.54 -7.33
CA GLU A 62 2.44 -1.15 -7.78
C GLU A 62 1.97 -0.21 -6.66
N VAL A 63 0.99 -0.63 -5.85
CA VAL A 63 0.54 0.13 -4.68
C VAL A 63 1.65 0.26 -3.64
N LEU A 64 2.38 -0.82 -3.34
CA LEU A 64 3.53 -0.78 -2.45
C LEU A 64 4.61 0.19 -2.95
N PHE A 65 4.86 0.19 -4.25
CA PHE A 65 5.78 1.11 -4.88
C PHE A 65 5.32 2.58 -4.71
N MET A 66 4.04 2.87 -4.96
CA MET A 66 3.48 4.22 -4.73
C MET A 66 3.62 4.67 -3.28
N ILE A 67 3.31 3.80 -2.32
CA ILE A 67 3.46 4.04 -0.88
C ILE A 67 4.92 4.37 -0.53
N HIS A 68 5.87 3.64 -1.09
CA HIS A 68 7.28 3.89 -0.87
C HIS A 68 7.75 5.22 -1.46
N CYS A 69 7.36 5.52 -2.69
CA CYS A 69 7.67 6.80 -3.33
C CYS A 69 7.14 7.97 -2.49
N ALA A 70 5.92 7.88 -1.98
CA ALA A 70 5.33 8.89 -1.09
C ALA A 70 6.13 9.03 0.22
N ARG A 71 6.43 7.91 0.90
CA ARG A 71 7.23 7.93 2.14
C ARG A 71 8.62 8.52 1.95
N LYS A 72 9.31 8.18 0.85
CA LYS A 72 10.65 8.71 0.52
C LYS A 72 10.65 10.22 0.35
N ARG A 73 9.51 10.80 -0.07
CA ARG A 73 9.32 12.24 -0.23
C ARG A 73 8.75 12.91 1.03
N GLY A 74 8.61 12.18 2.14
CA GLY A 74 7.99 12.68 3.36
C GLY A 74 6.49 12.96 3.22
N SER A 75 5.84 12.42 2.18
CA SER A 75 4.41 12.60 1.95
C SER A 75 3.59 11.61 2.76
N GLU A 76 2.42 12.05 3.22
CA GLU A 76 1.44 11.16 3.83
C GLU A 76 0.86 10.21 2.79
N ILE A 77 0.78 8.92 3.11
CA ILE A 77 0.17 7.92 2.22
C ILE A 77 -1.35 7.86 2.39
N LYS A 78 -1.93 8.66 3.29
CA LYS A 78 -3.35 8.65 3.61
C LYS A 78 -4.22 8.92 2.38
N SER A 79 -3.81 9.84 1.52
CA SER A 79 -4.51 10.15 0.26
C SER A 79 -4.54 8.95 -0.69
N ILE A 80 -3.44 8.21 -0.81
CA ILE A 80 -3.37 6.97 -1.59
C ILE A 80 -4.38 5.96 -1.05
N LEU A 81 -4.41 5.76 0.26
CA LEU A 81 -5.34 4.82 0.90
C LEU A 81 -6.81 5.24 0.72
N GLN A 82 -7.12 6.54 0.77
CA GLN A 82 -8.48 7.04 0.54
C GLN A 82 -8.92 6.85 -0.91
N THR A 83 -8.01 7.07 -1.87
CA THR A 83 -8.28 6.80 -3.30
C THR A 83 -8.56 5.32 -3.52
N LEU A 84 -7.73 4.44 -2.98
CA LEU A 84 -7.94 2.99 -3.07
C LEU A 84 -9.26 2.59 -2.44
N ALA A 85 -9.54 3.06 -1.22
CA ALA A 85 -10.78 2.80 -0.51
C ALA A 85 -12.03 3.25 -1.30
N THR A 86 -11.93 4.35 -2.03
CA THR A 86 -13.01 4.82 -2.91
C THR A 86 -13.17 3.92 -4.13
N GLY A 87 -12.09 3.35 -4.66
CA GLY A 87 -12.13 2.47 -5.83
C GLY A 87 -12.71 1.07 -5.54
N VAL A 88 -12.50 0.53 -4.33
CA VAL A 88 -13.07 -0.77 -3.93
C VAL A 88 -14.53 -0.71 -3.49
N LEU A 89 -15.01 0.46 -3.04
CA LEU A 89 -16.42 0.62 -2.69
C LEU A 89 -17.24 1.07 -3.90
N LYS A 90 -18.11 0.18 -4.38
CA LYS A 90 -19.14 0.50 -5.39
C LYS A 90 -20.36 1.12 -4.75
#